data_AF-A0A1Y1T5L4-F1
#
_entry.id   AF-A0A1Y1T5L4-F1
#
_cell.length_a   1.000
_cell.length_b   1.000
_cell.length_c   1.000
_cell.angle_alpha   90.00
_cell.angle_beta   90.00
_cell.angle_gamma   90.00
#
_symmetry.space_group_name_H-M   'P 1'
#
loop_
_entity.id
_entity.type
_entity.pdbx_description
1 polymer ?
#
loop_
_entity_poly.entity_id
_entity_poly.type
_entity_poly.pdbx_seq_one_letter_code
_entity_poly.pdbx_strand_id
1 'polypeptide(L)'
;MIKKNYPHIFHLILVFCFFSCASIPKESVTISEQIGKDLIVLKESHENLLNLYYSDLKSEINKFVDEVYAPFIISFVLKDELRTYTEGGEESIYFSLFQAAENSDENSTSKALTDMSDFVMAAREQIENKRKELLSPILLEEDSITNEINNSYNNTLYANSVLTAHLRSLQKLKDTQNEALNLIGLEGIDSEISSKLSGVSNQISELITQARDIDTKGDEAYDKINEITTKIKETISKD
;
A
#
# COMPACT_ATOMS: atom_id res chain seq x y z
N MET A 1 -83.29 26.17 17.85
CA MET A 1 -82.11 27.05 17.69
C MET A 1 -80.94 26.36 18.38
N ILE A 2 -79.84 25.93 17.78
CA ILE A 2 -79.09 26.35 16.59
C ILE A 2 -78.37 25.09 16.03
N LYS A 3 -78.57 24.75 14.75
CA LYS A 3 -77.76 23.76 14.02
C LYS A 3 -76.41 24.39 13.69
N LYS A 4 -75.31 23.87 14.24
CA LYS A 4 -73.94 24.34 13.96
C LYS A 4 -73.37 23.55 12.77
N ASN A 5 -73.45 24.16 11.59
CA ASN A 5 -72.83 23.69 10.34
C ASN A 5 -71.30 23.81 10.44
N TYR A 6 -70.58 22.69 10.47
CA TYR A 6 -69.12 22.64 10.31
C TYR A 6 -68.62 21.76 9.14
N PRO A 7 -69.30 21.62 7.97
CA PRO A 7 -68.73 20.87 6.85
C PRO A 7 -67.59 21.61 6.13
N HIS A 8 -67.49 22.94 6.28
CA HIS A 8 -66.53 23.77 5.53
C HIS A 8 -65.11 23.83 6.12
N ILE A 9 -64.94 23.63 7.43
CA ILE A 9 -63.60 23.67 8.06
C ILE A 9 -62.79 22.41 7.73
N PHE A 10 -63.47 21.25 7.60
CA PHE A 10 -62.81 19.99 7.22
C PHE A 10 -62.37 19.98 5.73
N HIS A 11 -63.15 20.61 4.85
CA HIS A 11 -62.77 20.75 3.43
C HIS A 11 -61.60 21.74 3.22
N LEU A 12 -61.48 22.78 4.06
CA LEU A 12 -60.39 23.76 3.94
C LEU A 12 -59.01 23.16 4.28
N ILE A 13 -58.97 22.20 5.21
CA ILE A 13 -57.74 21.48 5.60
C ILE A 13 -57.34 20.44 4.54
N LEU A 14 -58.32 19.77 3.91
CA LEU A 14 -58.06 18.78 2.87
C LEU A 14 -57.50 19.40 1.56
N VAL A 15 -57.88 20.64 1.25
CA VAL A 15 -57.44 21.36 0.04
C VAL A 15 -56.00 21.88 0.18
N PHE A 16 -55.50 22.12 1.39
CA PHE A 16 -54.12 22.58 1.60
C PHE A 16 -53.06 21.48 1.41
N CYS A 17 -53.45 20.21 1.45
CA CYS A 17 -52.53 19.08 1.27
C CYS A 17 -52.13 18.81 -0.19
N PHE A 18 -52.78 19.46 -1.18
CA PHE A 18 -52.47 19.24 -2.61
C PHE A 18 -51.45 20.21 -3.21
N PHE A 19 -50.95 21.19 -2.45
CA PHE A 19 -49.93 22.14 -2.92
C PHE A 19 -48.51 21.86 -2.42
N SER A 20 -48.28 20.73 -1.73
CA SER A 20 -46.92 20.32 -1.34
C SER A 20 -46.16 19.59 -2.47
N CYS A 21 -46.45 19.89 -3.74
CA CYS A 21 -45.48 19.69 -4.82
C CYS A 21 -44.38 20.74 -4.66
N ALA A 22 -43.54 20.58 -3.65
CA ALA A 22 -42.37 21.44 -3.45
C ALA A 22 -41.48 21.31 -4.70
N SER A 23 -41.40 22.37 -5.50
CA SER A 23 -40.46 22.42 -6.61
C SER A 23 -39.05 22.27 -6.04
N ILE A 24 -38.27 21.31 -6.55
CA ILE A 24 -36.90 21.12 -6.09
C ILE A 24 -36.11 22.42 -6.33
N PRO A 25 -35.53 23.02 -5.27
CA PRO A 25 -34.81 24.29 -5.39
C PRO A 25 -33.58 24.19 -6.31
N LYS A 26 -33.14 25.31 -6.90
CA LYS A 26 -31.89 25.39 -7.69
C LYS A 26 -30.66 25.05 -6.85
N GLU A 27 -30.76 25.41 -5.58
CA GLU A 27 -29.79 25.17 -4.53
C GLU A 27 -29.47 23.68 -4.38
N SER A 28 -30.45 22.77 -4.56
CA SER A 28 -30.22 21.32 -4.46
C SER A 28 -29.32 20.79 -5.58
N VAL A 29 -29.45 21.32 -6.80
CA VAL A 29 -28.57 20.96 -7.93
C VAL A 29 -27.16 21.47 -7.67
N THR A 30 -27.01 22.73 -7.24
CA THR A 30 -25.70 23.33 -6.93
C THR A 30 -24.98 22.58 -5.80
N ILE A 31 -25.70 22.18 -4.75
CA ILE A 31 -25.13 21.38 -3.65
C ILE A 31 -24.65 20.01 -4.19
N SER A 32 -25.46 19.33 -4.99
CA SER A 32 -25.09 18.03 -5.57
C SER A 32 -23.86 18.12 -6.47
N GLU A 33 -23.76 19.17 -7.29
CA GLU A 33 -22.57 19.47 -8.10
C GLU A 33 -21.33 19.75 -7.24
N GLN A 34 -21.49 20.48 -6.14
CA GLN A 34 -20.40 20.77 -5.22
C GLN A 34 -19.90 19.50 -4.52
N ILE A 35 -20.82 18.63 -4.06
CA ILE A 35 -20.47 17.32 -3.50
C ILE A 35 -19.64 16.51 -4.51
N GLY A 36 -20.04 16.47 -5.78
CA GLY A 36 -19.26 15.77 -6.81
C GLY A 36 -17.82 16.30 -6.94
N LYS A 37 -17.61 17.62 -6.83
CA LYS A 37 -16.27 18.21 -6.84
C LYS A 37 -15.48 17.88 -5.58
N ASP A 38 -16.11 17.97 -4.42
CA ASP A 38 -15.48 17.67 -3.14
C ASP A 38 -15.07 16.19 -3.06
N LEU A 39 -15.87 15.28 -3.65
CA LEU A 39 -15.53 13.86 -3.77
C LEU A 39 -14.28 13.61 -4.63
N ILE A 40 -14.09 14.36 -5.72
CA ILE A 40 -12.87 14.27 -6.55
C ILE A 40 -11.66 14.71 -5.73
N VAL A 41 -11.75 15.85 -5.04
CA VAL A 41 -10.65 16.36 -4.19
C VAL A 41 -10.33 15.37 -3.06
N LEU A 42 -11.34 14.77 -2.44
CA LEU A 42 -11.14 13.79 -1.38
C LEU A 42 -10.49 12.51 -1.90
N LYS A 43 -10.90 12.02 -3.07
CA LYS A 43 -10.26 10.89 -3.75
C LYS A 43 -8.77 11.15 -3.99
N GLU A 44 -8.44 12.30 -4.59
CA GLU A 44 -7.05 12.71 -4.83
C GLU A 44 -6.25 12.80 -3.53
N SER A 45 -6.86 13.29 -2.45
CA SER A 45 -6.21 13.35 -1.14
C SER A 45 -5.88 11.95 -0.59
N HIS A 46 -6.79 10.99 -0.70
CA HIS A 46 -6.55 9.61 -0.26
C HIS A 46 -5.53 8.89 -1.12
N GLU A 47 -5.57 9.06 -2.44
CA GLU A 47 -4.55 8.54 -3.36
C GLU A 47 -3.15 9.08 -3.01
N ASN A 48 -3.06 10.39 -2.73
CA ASN A 48 -1.79 11.00 -2.34
C ASN A 48 -1.27 10.47 -1.00
N LEU A 49 -2.14 10.29 0.00
CA LEU A 49 -1.76 9.71 1.29
C LEU A 49 -1.22 8.29 1.11
N LEU A 50 -1.91 7.48 0.31
CA LEU A 50 -1.52 6.11 0.02
C LEU A 50 -0.14 6.04 -0.66
N ASN A 51 0.07 6.90 -1.67
CA ASN A 51 1.35 7.01 -2.38
C ASN A 51 2.50 7.38 -1.44
N LEU A 52 2.29 8.35 -0.54
CA LEU A 52 3.31 8.75 0.43
C LEU A 52 3.64 7.60 1.38
N TYR A 53 2.61 6.97 1.95
CA TYR A 53 2.75 5.86 2.88
C TYR A 53 3.55 4.69 2.27
N TYR A 54 3.14 4.21 1.10
CA TYR A 54 3.81 3.08 0.47
C TYR A 54 5.19 3.45 -0.08
N SER A 55 5.39 4.69 -0.54
CA SER A 55 6.72 5.18 -0.90
C SER A 55 7.68 5.11 0.29
N ASP A 56 7.25 5.54 1.46
CA ASP A 56 8.06 5.51 2.68
C ASP A 56 8.35 4.06 3.10
N LEU A 57 7.35 3.18 3.11
CA LEU A 57 7.56 1.75 3.40
C LEU A 57 8.56 1.09 2.44
N LYS A 58 8.39 1.30 1.14
CA LYS A 58 9.32 0.79 0.11
C LYS A 58 10.73 1.33 0.34
N SER A 59 10.86 2.61 0.70
CA SER A 59 12.15 3.23 1.01
C SER A 59 12.83 2.55 2.20
N GLU A 60 12.10 2.31 3.29
CA GLU A 60 12.63 1.67 4.48
C GLU A 60 13.08 0.22 4.21
N ILE A 61 12.27 -0.58 3.49
CA ILE A 61 12.69 -1.93 3.09
C ILE A 61 13.94 -1.90 2.22
N ASN A 62 14.04 -0.96 1.28
CA ASN A 62 15.24 -0.82 0.46
C ASN A 62 16.47 -0.49 1.33
N LYS A 63 16.36 0.46 2.26
CA LYS A 63 17.45 0.79 3.19
C LYS A 63 17.87 -0.42 4.03
N PHE A 64 16.92 -1.20 4.54
CA PHE A 64 17.23 -2.43 5.26
C PHE A 64 18.03 -3.42 4.40
N VAL A 65 17.60 -3.65 3.15
CA VAL A 65 18.30 -4.57 2.26
C VAL A 65 19.71 -4.07 1.96
N ASP A 66 19.85 -2.79 1.64
CA ASP A 66 21.12 -2.20 1.21
C ASP A 66 22.12 -2.00 2.33
N GLU A 67 21.67 -1.52 3.50
CA GLU A 67 22.53 -1.12 4.60
C GLU A 67 22.76 -2.23 5.63
N VAL A 68 21.86 -3.22 5.71
CA VAL A 68 21.90 -4.26 6.74
C VAL A 68 22.07 -5.64 6.13
N TYR A 69 21.11 -6.07 5.29
CA TYR A 69 21.11 -7.43 4.76
C TYR A 69 22.28 -7.69 3.80
N ALA A 70 22.57 -6.78 2.88
CA ALA A 70 23.64 -6.94 1.90
C ALA A 70 25.03 -7.07 2.57
N PRO A 71 25.44 -6.19 3.51
CA PRO A 71 26.69 -6.38 4.25
C PRO A 71 26.72 -7.68 5.05
N PHE A 72 25.61 -8.04 5.70
CA PHE A 72 25.48 -9.28 6.46
C PHE A 72 25.70 -10.51 5.57
N ILE A 73 24.94 -10.66 4.48
CA ILE A 73 24.98 -11.87 3.66
C ILE A 73 26.34 -12.04 2.97
N ILE A 74 26.95 -10.93 2.52
CA ILE A 74 28.30 -10.92 1.98
C ILE A 74 29.30 -11.40 3.05
N SER A 75 29.23 -10.84 4.26
CA SER A 75 30.14 -11.23 5.35
C SER A 75 29.92 -12.68 5.77
N PHE A 76 28.68 -13.16 5.78
CA PHE A 76 28.33 -14.52 6.16
C PHE A 76 28.92 -15.54 5.17
N VAL A 77 28.74 -15.31 3.87
CA VAL A 77 29.31 -16.20 2.84
C VAL A 77 30.84 -16.13 2.84
N LEU A 78 31.45 -14.94 2.95
CA LEU A 78 32.91 -14.83 3.00
C LEU A 78 33.52 -15.52 4.24
N LYS A 79 32.84 -15.53 5.38
CA LYS A 79 33.28 -16.31 6.54
C LYS A 79 33.28 -17.81 6.23
N ASP A 80 32.28 -18.30 5.52
CA ASP A 80 32.20 -19.70 5.12
C ASP A 80 33.30 -20.09 4.12
N GLU A 81 33.51 -19.25 3.10
CA GLU A 81 34.61 -19.36 2.13
C GLU A 81 35.99 -19.38 2.84
N LEU A 82 36.19 -18.52 3.84
CA LEU A 82 37.41 -18.48 4.63
C LEU A 82 37.60 -19.77 5.42
N ARG A 83 36.53 -20.28 6.04
CA ARG A 83 36.57 -21.55 6.77
C ARG A 83 37.01 -22.68 5.84
N THR A 84 36.35 -22.81 4.68
CA THR A 84 36.70 -23.82 3.66
C THR A 84 38.17 -23.75 3.29
N TYR A 85 38.72 -22.56 3.05
CA TYR A 85 40.14 -22.38 2.80
C TYR A 85 41.03 -22.85 3.97
N THR A 86 40.72 -22.43 5.19
CA THR A 86 41.53 -22.77 6.38
C THR A 86 41.51 -24.26 6.73
N GLU A 87 40.47 -24.98 6.32
CA GLU A 87 40.35 -26.44 6.47
C GLU A 87 41.04 -27.21 5.33
N GLY A 88 41.69 -26.52 4.38
CA GLY A 88 42.43 -27.10 3.26
C GLY A 88 41.61 -27.30 1.99
N GLY A 89 40.43 -26.68 1.89
CA GLY A 89 39.56 -26.74 0.72
C GLY A 89 40.05 -25.86 -0.44
N GLU A 90 40.20 -26.46 -1.62
CA GLU A 90 40.64 -25.79 -2.86
C GLU A 90 39.48 -25.11 -3.64
N GLU A 91 38.23 -25.34 -3.23
CA GLU A 91 37.03 -24.80 -3.89
C GLU A 91 36.63 -23.40 -3.40
N SER A 92 37.46 -22.73 -2.60
CA SER A 92 37.17 -21.40 -2.04
C SER A 92 37.74 -20.25 -2.87
N ILE A 93 37.09 -19.09 -2.81
CA ILE A 93 37.61 -17.84 -3.40
C ILE A 93 38.97 -17.47 -2.80
N TYR A 94 39.17 -17.72 -1.50
CA TYR A 94 40.45 -17.46 -0.83
C TYR A 94 41.57 -18.34 -1.40
N PHE A 95 41.30 -19.60 -1.72
CA PHE A 95 42.27 -20.47 -2.39
C PHE A 95 42.63 -19.93 -3.78
N SER A 96 41.63 -19.57 -4.59
CA SER A 96 41.87 -19.02 -5.93
C SER A 96 42.67 -17.72 -5.90
N LEU A 97 42.37 -16.82 -4.96
CA LEU A 97 43.13 -15.59 -4.74
C LEU A 97 44.58 -15.88 -4.31
N PHE A 98 44.77 -16.84 -3.40
CA PHE A 98 46.09 -17.26 -2.96
C PHE A 98 46.92 -17.82 -4.15
N GLN A 99 46.34 -18.70 -4.95
CA GLN A 99 47.00 -19.29 -6.12
C GLN A 99 47.40 -18.22 -7.15
N ALA A 100 46.53 -17.25 -7.43
CA ALA A 100 46.83 -16.15 -8.34
C ALA A 100 47.95 -15.22 -7.81
N ALA A 101 48.01 -15.04 -6.48
CA ALA A 101 49.05 -14.24 -5.84
C ALA A 101 50.41 -14.95 -5.79
N GLU A 102 50.43 -16.27 -5.56
CA GLU A 102 51.64 -17.09 -5.54
C GLU A 102 52.19 -17.34 -6.95
N ASN A 103 51.30 -17.68 -7.89
CA ASN A 103 51.63 -18.01 -9.26
C ASN A 103 50.84 -17.07 -10.17
N SER A 104 51.44 -15.96 -10.60
CA SER A 104 50.77 -14.95 -11.45
C SER A 104 50.67 -15.37 -12.93
N ASP A 105 50.39 -16.65 -13.20
CA ASP A 105 50.13 -17.14 -14.54
C ASP A 105 48.70 -16.82 -15.02
N GLU A 106 48.47 -16.97 -16.31
CA GLU A 106 47.18 -16.63 -16.94
C GLU A 106 46.01 -17.48 -16.40
N ASN A 107 46.26 -18.76 -16.09
CA ASN A 107 45.18 -19.66 -15.65
C ASN A 107 44.75 -19.33 -14.22
N SER A 108 45.70 -19.17 -13.30
CA SER A 108 45.42 -18.85 -11.90
C SER A 108 44.72 -17.49 -11.75
N THR A 109 45.20 -16.47 -12.47
CA THR A 109 44.63 -15.12 -12.45
C THR A 109 43.23 -15.10 -13.09
N SER A 110 43.02 -15.83 -14.18
CA SER A 110 41.69 -15.96 -14.81
C SER A 110 40.71 -16.71 -13.92
N LYS A 111 41.13 -17.77 -13.23
CA LYS A 111 40.30 -18.48 -12.26
C LYS A 111 39.88 -17.57 -11.11
N ALA A 112 40.82 -16.84 -10.51
CA ALA A 112 40.52 -15.90 -9.43
C ALA A 112 39.52 -14.82 -9.88
N LEU A 113 39.69 -14.25 -11.08
CA LEU A 113 38.73 -13.29 -11.63
C LEU A 113 37.34 -13.89 -11.86
N THR A 114 37.28 -15.15 -12.30
CA THR A 114 36.03 -15.87 -12.54
C THR A 114 35.30 -16.12 -11.23
N ASP A 115 35.98 -16.68 -10.23
CA ASP A 115 35.40 -16.98 -8.92
C ASP A 115 34.94 -15.69 -8.19
N MET A 116 35.70 -14.59 -8.30
CA MET A 116 35.28 -13.28 -7.78
C MET A 116 34.04 -12.74 -8.50
N SER A 117 33.96 -12.90 -9.83
CA SER A 117 32.81 -12.48 -10.62
C SER A 117 31.56 -13.28 -10.24
N ASP A 118 31.70 -14.60 -10.14
CA ASP A 118 30.62 -15.53 -9.79
C ASP A 118 30.10 -15.24 -8.37
N PHE A 119 30.99 -14.96 -7.43
CA PHE A 119 30.62 -14.51 -6.08
C PHE A 119 29.80 -13.23 -6.09
N VAL A 120 30.25 -12.19 -6.82
CA VAL A 120 29.52 -10.92 -6.91
C VAL A 120 28.15 -11.12 -7.56
N MET A 121 28.05 -11.98 -8.58
CA MET A 121 26.79 -12.31 -9.23
C MET A 121 25.84 -13.03 -8.27
N ALA A 122 26.31 -14.07 -7.58
CA ALA A 122 25.51 -14.81 -6.60
C ALA A 122 25.07 -13.93 -5.43
N ALA A 123 25.96 -13.07 -4.91
CA ALA A 123 25.62 -12.12 -3.85
C ALA A 123 24.53 -11.14 -4.30
N ARG A 124 24.66 -10.56 -5.50
CA ARG A 124 23.64 -9.67 -6.08
C ARG A 124 22.30 -10.37 -6.25
N GLU A 125 22.29 -11.60 -6.74
CA GLU A 125 21.07 -12.38 -6.91
C GLU A 125 20.38 -12.61 -5.56
N GLN A 126 21.12 -13.02 -4.52
CA GLN A 126 20.56 -13.21 -3.18
C GLN A 126 19.99 -11.93 -2.57
N ILE A 127 20.70 -10.80 -2.72
CA ILE A 127 20.26 -9.49 -2.24
C ILE A 127 18.97 -9.06 -2.93
N GLU A 128 18.90 -9.18 -4.26
CA GLU A 128 17.73 -8.78 -5.02
C GLU A 128 16.54 -9.72 -4.83
N ASN A 129 16.79 -11.02 -4.61
CA ASN A 129 15.74 -11.97 -4.22
C ASN A 129 15.16 -11.62 -2.85
N LYS A 130 16.00 -11.25 -1.88
CA LYS A 130 15.52 -10.77 -0.58
C LYS A 130 14.72 -9.47 -0.70
N ARG A 131 15.17 -8.54 -1.53
CA ARG A 131 14.43 -7.30 -1.81
C ARG A 131 13.04 -7.59 -2.36
N LYS A 132 12.97 -8.44 -3.39
CA LYS A 132 11.69 -8.85 -3.99
C LYS A 132 10.78 -9.56 -2.99
N GLU A 133 11.33 -10.45 -2.19
CA GLU A 133 10.58 -11.17 -1.15
C GLU A 133 9.90 -10.19 -0.18
N LEU A 134 10.61 -9.16 0.27
CA LEU A 134 10.10 -8.20 1.24
C LEU A 134 9.18 -7.14 0.61
N LEU A 135 9.43 -6.72 -0.63
CA LEU A 135 8.61 -5.72 -1.32
C LEU A 135 7.33 -6.30 -1.92
N SER A 136 7.33 -7.58 -2.34
CA SER A 136 6.17 -8.19 -2.99
C SER A 136 4.86 -8.07 -2.20
N PRO A 137 4.79 -8.37 -0.90
CA PRO A 137 3.53 -8.23 -0.16
C PRO A 137 3.07 -6.77 -0.05
N ILE A 138 4.00 -5.81 0.09
CA ILE A 138 3.71 -4.37 0.14
C ILE A 138 3.08 -3.90 -1.18
N LEU A 139 3.62 -4.35 -2.33
CA LEU A 139 3.10 -3.98 -3.64
C LEU A 139 1.69 -4.55 -3.87
N LEU A 140 1.44 -5.79 -3.43
CA LEU A 140 0.12 -6.42 -3.54
C LEU A 140 -0.92 -5.68 -2.69
N GLU A 141 -0.54 -5.25 -1.49
CA GLU A 141 -1.42 -4.49 -0.61
C GLU A 141 -1.70 -3.08 -1.16
N GLU A 142 -0.67 -2.37 -1.65
CA GLU A 142 -0.78 -1.08 -2.32
C GLU A 142 -1.78 -1.14 -3.49
N ASP A 143 -1.65 -2.16 -4.35
CA ASP A 143 -2.57 -2.39 -5.46
C ASP A 143 -4.00 -2.68 -4.97
N SER A 144 -4.16 -3.52 -3.94
CA SER A 144 -5.48 -3.88 -3.40
C SER A 144 -6.23 -2.65 -2.89
N ILE A 145 -5.60 -1.88 -2.00
CA ILE A 145 -6.22 -0.70 -1.39
C ILE A 145 -6.47 0.39 -2.44
N THR A 146 -5.53 0.60 -3.37
CA THR A 146 -5.71 1.55 -4.47
C THR A 146 -6.95 1.22 -5.28
N ASN A 147 -7.18 -0.06 -5.57
CA ASN A 147 -8.35 -0.50 -6.32
C ASN A 147 -9.65 -0.34 -5.51
N GLU A 148 -9.65 -0.65 -4.22
CA GLU A 148 -10.80 -0.48 -3.32
C GLU A 148 -11.25 0.99 -3.24
N ILE A 149 -10.30 1.90 -2.98
CA ILE A 149 -10.52 3.35 -2.96
C ILE A 149 -11.09 3.81 -4.30
N ASN A 150 -10.43 3.45 -5.41
CA ASN A 150 -10.87 3.84 -6.75
C ASN A 150 -12.31 3.40 -7.03
N ASN A 151 -12.64 2.15 -6.75
CA ASN A 151 -13.96 1.60 -7.00
C ASN A 151 -15.04 2.32 -6.20
N SER A 152 -14.80 2.56 -4.91
CA SER A 152 -15.78 3.23 -4.05
C SER A 152 -16.04 4.69 -4.44
N TYR A 153 -14.99 5.46 -4.73
CA TYR A 153 -15.14 6.83 -5.21
C TYR A 153 -15.82 6.88 -6.57
N ASN A 154 -15.45 6.00 -7.51
CA ASN A 154 -16.08 5.96 -8.83
C ASN A 154 -17.57 5.62 -8.74
N ASN A 155 -17.94 4.64 -7.90
CA ASN A 155 -19.34 4.28 -7.67
C ASN A 155 -20.14 5.45 -7.08
N THR A 156 -19.54 6.16 -6.13
CA THR A 156 -20.23 7.27 -5.45
C THR A 156 -20.32 8.52 -6.32
N LEU A 157 -19.28 8.82 -7.12
CA LEU A 157 -19.31 9.85 -8.15
C LEU A 157 -20.38 9.54 -9.20
N TYR A 158 -20.50 8.28 -9.62
CA TYR A 158 -21.56 7.86 -10.52
C TYR A 158 -22.95 8.09 -9.91
N ALA A 159 -23.18 7.62 -8.68
CA ALA A 159 -24.44 7.84 -7.96
C ALA A 159 -24.78 9.34 -7.81
N ASN A 160 -23.79 10.17 -7.46
CA ASN A 160 -23.93 11.63 -7.40
C ASN A 160 -24.27 12.24 -8.76
N SER A 161 -23.66 11.76 -9.85
CA SER A 161 -23.94 12.25 -11.21
C SER A 161 -25.38 11.94 -11.63
N VAL A 162 -25.88 10.74 -11.32
CA VAL A 162 -27.26 10.31 -11.56
C VAL A 162 -28.23 11.16 -10.74
N LEU A 163 -27.94 11.37 -9.46
CA LEU A 163 -28.74 12.24 -8.59
C LEU A 163 -28.77 13.68 -9.11
N THR A 164 -27.62 14.24 -9.50
CA THR A 164 -27.53 15.59 -10.06
C THR A 164 -28.35 15.71 -11.34
N ALA A 165 -28.26 14.73 -12.25
CA ALA A 165 -29.06 14.68 -13.46
C ALA A 165 -30.57 14.59 -13.15
N HIS A 166 -30.95 13.81 -12.14
CA HIS A 166 -32.33 13.69 -11.68
C HIS A 166 -32.85 15.00 -11.07
N LEU A 167 -32.07 15.67 -10.21
CA LEU A 167 -32.45 16.97 -9.66
C LEU A 167 -32.62 18.03 -10.77
N ARG A 168 -31.76 17.99 -11.80
CA ARG A 168 -31.90 18.84 -12.99
C ARG A 168 -33.11 18.48 -13.84
N SER A 169 -33.46 17.19 -13.97
CA SER A 169 -34.63 16.74 -14.73
C SER A 169 -35.94 17.01 -14.00
N LEU A 170 -35.97 16.93 -12.67
CA LEU A 170 -37.12 17.31 -11.85
C LEU A 170 -37.38 18.83 -11.88
N GLN A 171 -36.33 19.65 -12.03
CA GLN A 171 -36.50 21.06 -12.42
C GLN A 171 -37.09 21.24 -13.84
N LYS A 172 -37.04 20.21 -14.70
CA LYS A 172 -37.46 20.23 -16.11
C LYS A 172 -38.62 19.28 -16.48
N LEU A 173 -39.26 18.59 -15.50
CA LEU A 173 -40.30 17.53 -15.58
C LEU A 173 -39.86 16.09 -16.03
N LYS A 174 -40.06 15.12 -15.10
CA LYS A 174 -40.21 13.61 -15.12
C LYS A 174 -39.21 12.73 -15.91
N ASP A 175 -38.86 11.47 -15.56
CA ASP A 175 -39.05 10.48 -14.49
C ASP A 175 -37.78 9.57 -14.53
N THR A 176 -37.21 9.11 -13.40
CA THR A 176 -36.29 7.92 -13.38
C THR A 176 -36.19 7.31 -11.98
N GLN A 177 -36.12 5.97 -11.90
CA GLN A 177 -36.22 5.14 -10.69
C GLN A 177 -34.85 4.73 -10.08
N ASN A 178 -34.82 4.67 -8.74
CA ASN A 178 -34.09 3.84 -7.75
C ASN A 178 -32.73 3.13 -8.00
N GLU A 179 -32.05 3.26 -9.14
CA GLU A 179 -30.81 2.50 -9.39
C GLU A 179 -29.58 3.09 -8.68
N ALA A 180 -29.58 4.40 -8.39
CA ALA A 180 -28.43 5.09 -7.78
C ALA A 180 -28.23 4.82 -6.28
N LEU A 181 -29.29 4.48 -5.53
CA LEU A 181 -29.21 4.27 -4.08
C LEU A 181 -28.45 3.00 -3.70
N ASN A 182 -28.39 2.02 -4.60
CA ASN A 182 -27.67 0.76 -4.37
C ASN A 182 -26.15 0.85 -4.66
N LEU A 183 -25.66 2.01 -5.12
CA LEU A 183 -24.28 2.21 -5.57
C LEU A 183 -23.46 3.11 -4.62
N ILE A 184 -24.03 3.56 -3.50
CA ILE A 184 -23.32 4.41 -2.54
C ILE A 184 -22.30 3.57 -1.77
N GLY A 185 -21.02 3.91 -1.85
CA GLY A 185 -19.91 3.04 -1.41
C GLY A 185 -18.87 3.65 -0.47
N LEU A 186 -19.01 4.90 -0.02
CA LEU A 186 -17.99 5.56 0.83
C LEU A 186 -18.06 5.17 2.32
N GLU A 187 -19.04 4.38 2.73
CA GLU A 187 -19.18 4.01 4.13
C GLU A 187 -17.99 3.14 4.56
N GLY A 188 -17.26 3.59 5.59
CA GLY A 188 -16.13 2.85 6.16
C GLY A 188 -14.78 3.09 5.50
N ILE A 189 -14.67 3.87 4.42
CA ILE A 189 -13.37 4.14 3.75
C ILE A 189 -12.37 4.77 4.68
N ASP A 190 -12.77 5.80 5.44
CA ASP A 190 -11.85 6.51 6.33
C ASP A 190 -11.33 5.57 7.43
N SER A 191 -12.18 4.66 7.92
CA SER A 191 -11.79 3.66 8.91
C SER A 191 -10.92 2.56 8.34
N GLU A 192 -11.19 2.11 7.11
CA GLU A 192 -10.45 1.06 6.42
C GLU A 192 -9.04 1.53 6.01
N ILE A 193 -8.95 2.75 5.47
CA ILE A 193 -7.68 3.44 5.25
C ILE A 193 -6.96 3.61 6.59
N SER A 194 -7.60 4.18 7.61
CA SER A 194 -6.93 4.41 8.90
C SER A 194 -6.46 3.12 9.58
N SER A 195 -7.21 2.01 9.46
CA SER A 195 -6.82 0.73 10.05
C SER A 195 -5.66 0.09 9.30
N LYS A 196 -5.68 0.10 7.97
CA LYS A 196 -4.60 -0.47 7.13
C LYS A 196 -3.31 0.38 7.16
N LEU A 197 -3.46 1.69 7.36
CA LEU A 197 -2.32 2.59 7.56
C LEU A 197 -1.81 2.61 9.02
N SER A 198 -2.47 1.90 9.94
CA SER A 198 -2.15 1.99 11.36
C SER A 198 -0.90 1.17 11.72
N GLY A 199 0.10 1.83 12.33
CA GLY A 199 1.14 1.18 13.12
C GLY A 199 2.23 0.40 12.38
N VAL A 200 1.98 -0.07 11.15
CA VAL A 200 2.91 -0.89 10.35
C VAL A 200 4.21 -0.13 10.06
N SER A 201 4.12 1.11 9.60
CA SER A 201 5.31 1.93 9.28
C SER A 201 6.21 2.18 10.49
N ASN A 202 5.63 2.45 11.67
CA ASN A 202 6.40 2.63 12.90
C ASN A 202 7.07 1.32 13.35
N GLN A 203 6.34 0.20 13.31
CA GLN A 203 6.89 -1.11 13.66
C GLN A 203 8.01 -1.54 12.72
N ILE A 204 7.83 -1.34 11.40
CA ILE A 204 8.88 -1.61 10.41
C ILE A 204 10.10 -0.72 10.66
N SER A 205 9.91 0.57 10.92
CA SER A 205 11.01 1.50 11.23
C SER A 205 11.78 1.09 12.50
N GLU A 206 11.08 0.64 13.54
CA GLU A 206 11.68 0.12 14.76
C GLU A 206 12.47 -1.17 14.52
N LEU A 207 11.91 -2.12 13.76
CA LEU A 207 12.59 -3.36 13.39
C LEU A 207 13.85 -3.10 12.56
N ILE A 208 13.81 -2.14 11.64
CA ILE A 208 14.96 -1.75 10.83
C ILE A 208 16.02 -1.06 11.68
N THR A 209 15.62 -0.24 12.65
CA THR A 209 16.55 0.38 13.60
C THR A 209 17.26 -0.69 14.43
N GLN A 210 16.51 -1.66 14.96
CA GLN A 210 17.10 -2.82 15.65
C GLN A 210 18.05 -3.60 14.75
N ALA A 211 17.73 -3.72 13.46
CA ALA A 211 18.57 -4.43 12.51
C ALA A 211 19.90 -3.74 12.25
N ARG A 212 19.89 -2.40 12.19
CA ARG A 212 21.10 -1.58 12.02
C ARG A 212 22.06 -1.70 13.21
N ASP A 213 21.53 -1.96 14.40
CA ASP A 213 22.33 -2.14 15.61
C ASP A 213 22.95 -3.55 15.73
N ILE A 214 22.59 -4.48 14.84
CA ILE A 214 23.21 -5.81 14.79
C ILE A 214 24.65 -5.68 14.29
N ASP A 215 25.59 -6.25 15.05
CA ASP A 215 26.92 -6.55 14.50
C ASP A 215 26.78 -7.62 13.41
N THR A 216 26.69 -7.17 12.16
CA THR A 216 26.51 -8.01 10.96
C THR A 216 27.67 -8.99 10.72
N LYS A 217 28.77 -8.84 11.46
CA LYS A 217 29.93 -9.73 11.43
C LYS A 217 30.01 -10.64 12.65
N GLY A 218 29.05 -10.56 13.59
CA GLY A 218 28.97 -11.46 14.74
C GLY A 218 28.45 -12.86 14.37
N ASP A 219 28.66 -13.84 15.23
CA ASP A 219 28.20 -15.23 14.99
C ASP A 219 26.68 -15.38 15.17
N GLU A 220 26.06 -14.50 15.97
CA GLU A 220 24.61 -14.43 16.16
C GLU A 220 23.89 -13.61 15.07
N ALA A 221 24.63 -13.02 14.12
CA ALA A 221 24.05 -12.14 13.11
C ALA A 221 23.00 -12.84 12.25
N TYR A 222 23.22 -14.11 11.92
CA TYR A 222 22.30 -14.91 11.11
C TYR A 222 20.93 -15.05 11.77
N ASP A 223 20.90 -15.46 13.04
CA ASP A 223 19.66 -15.68 13.77
C ASP A 223 18.89 -14.37 13.96
N LYS A 224 19.59 -13.29 14.33
CA LYS A 224 18.97 -11.98 14.56
C LYS A 224 18.41 -11.35 13.27
N ILE A 225 19.14 -11.42 12.17
CA ILE A 225 18.67 -10.91 10.86
C ILE A 225 17.46 -11.71 10.38
N ASN A 226 17.46 -13.04 10.56
CA ASN A 226 16.33 -13.89 10.19
C ASN A 226 15.10 -13.63 11.07
N GLU A 227 15.29 -13.41 12.37
CA GLU A 227 14.22 -13.02 13.28
C GLU A 227 13.58 -11.69 12.85
N ILE A 228 14.40 -10.68 12.54
CA ILE A 228 13.92 -9.39 12.05
C ILE A 228 13.20 -9.54 10.71
N THR A 229 13.77 -10.29 9.78
CA THR A 229 13.14 -10.56 8.47
C THR A 229 11.77 -11.20 8.65
N THR A 230 11.66 -12.16 9.58
CA THR A 230 10.39 -12.81 9.90
C THR A 230 9.39 -11.82 10.51
N LYS A 231 9.82 -11.01 11.48
CA LYS A 231 8.97 -9.97 12.09
C LYS A 231 8.50 -8.92 11.08
N ILE A 232 9.36 -8.50 10.14
CA ILE A 232 8.98 -7.60 9.05
C ILE A 232 7.88 -8.25 8.21
N LYS A 233 8.06 -9.50 7.80
CA LYS A 233 7.04 -10.24 7.03
C LYS A 233 5.73 -10.39 7.78
N GLU A 234 5.77 -10.73 9.06
CA GLU A 234 4.58 -10.85 9.90
C GLU A 234 3.87 -9.51 10.09
N THR A 235 4.62 -8.42 10.18
CA THR A 235 4.07 -7.06 10.31
C THR A 235 3.34 -6.64 9.03
N ILE A 236 3.91 -6.97 7.86
CA ILE A 236 3.31 -6.69 6.55
C ILE A 236 2.11 -7.63 6.28
N SER A 237 2.11 -8.86 6.81
CA SER A 237 1.08 -9.87 6.50
C SER A 237 -0.11 -9.88 7.46
N LYS A 238 -0.17 -8.96 8.44
CA LYS A 238 -1.19 -8.95 9.50
C LYS A 238 -2.48 -8.18 9.14
N ASP A 239 -2.51 -7.52 7.99
CA ASP A 239 -3.66 -6.76 7.45
C ASP A 239 -4.15 -7.32 6.09
#